data_AF-W1W8K0-F1
#
_entry.id   AF-W1W8K0-F1
#
_cell.length_a   1.000
_cell.length_b   1.000
_cell.length_c   1.000
_cell.angle_alpha   90.00
_cell.angle_beta   90.00
_cell.angle_gamma   90.00
#
_symmetry.space_group_name_H-M   'P 1'
#
loop_
_entity.id
_entity.type
_entity.pdbx_description
1 polymer ?
#
loop_
_entity_poly.entity_id
_entity_poly.type
_entity_poly.pdbx_seq_one_letter_code
_entity_poly.pdbx_strand_id
1 'polypeptide(L)'
;MKLRRLLLLSCIGFMGAIGISQAIDVNIPGARPDIAKEAYQEYRIQGEFAKKVDDYQESEVKKWAQHEPNYDNKKLDDDIYSVQELTRAIHYSRTVYIITDNGADIKFTGSKESIVGWSIDPKHMDKSTIKSVGGTISAVSDFRYETRQQPKGSKWEDTNIEYTDLNKSLLQNTLNERLEKRKDSVRFVDGDVFTYPGLEKATWDVIGFDDHLVVGTINFTLPKTPNLSYHIGQSLNKDIIKNYIKDDTQRSISDTMGPLANFVLPSIKPASDVLAYTDPVHLGPYTFRVLKNSKFKEHEVIGPAEYDIYMSGRIKAVLGKQPFIKGASVEKQNILYSYLRSVVKKQGLQGHKRLQYATVWNNGVPALYFEVTKDKGTLLGMVLYDDQYLYTYYLYKPHDVHVSNYKLRDVIQYVGAKHSKAWNDKAFVGIGISPIMLDVLQTSPTIRDIVKDKKAHNDKK
;
A
#
# COMPACT_ATOMS: atom_id res chain seq x y z
N MET A 1 -19.84 41.13 -36.65
CA MET A 1 -20.33 41.19 -35.26
C MET A 1 -20.33 39.78 -34.68
N LYS A 2 -19.25 39.47 -33.96
CA LYS A 2 -19.07 38.57 -32.79
C LYS A 2 -19.79 37.20 -32.83
N LEU A 3 -19.11 36.05 -32.98
CA LEU A 3 -17.98 35.51 -32.20
C LEU A 3 -18.24 35.60 -30.68
N ARG A 4 -18.91 34.59 -30.10
CA ARG A 4 -18.81 34.17 -28.69
C ARG A 4 -19.68 32.92 -28.48
N ARG A 5 -19.10 31.87 -27.88
CA ARG A 5 -19.68 30.57 -27.45
C ARG A 5 -19.44 29.33 -28.34
N LEU A 6 -18.26 29.24 -28.96
CA LEU A 6 -17.69 27.95 -29.37
C LEU A 6 -16.20 27.97 -29.03
N LEU A 7 -15.84 27.51 -27.83
CA LEU A 7 -14.48 27.18 -27.34
C LEU A 7 -14.52 27.18 -25.79
N LEU A 8 -14.69 26.01 -25.17
CA LEU A 8 -14.28 25.72 -23.78
C LEU A 8 -14.38 24.21 -23.42
N LEU A 9 -14.33 23.31 -24.42
CA LEU A 9 -14.31 21.85 -24.20
C LEU A 9 -13.11 21.14 -24.86
N SER A 10 -12.13 21.90 -25.35
CA SER A 10 -10.89 21.40 -25.93
C SER A 10 -9.70 22.03 -25.23
N CYS A 11 -9.38 21.53 -24.03
CA CYS A 11 -8.08 21.65 -23.33
C CYS A 11 -8.23 21.09 -21.90
N ILE A 12 -8.49 19.79 -21.79
CA ILE A 12 -8.07 19.02 -20.60
C ILE A 12 -7.06 18.02 -21.14
N GLY A 13 -5.81 18.23 -20.73
CA GLY A 13 -4.60 17.75 -21.41
C GLY A 13 -4.61 16.28 -21.76
N PHE A 14 -4.27 16.02 -23.03
CA PHE A 14 -3.42 14.90 -23.40
C PHE A 14 -2.18 14.90 -22.49
N MET A 15 -2.14 14.03 -21.49
CA MET A 15 -0.91 13.38 -21.05
C MET A 15 -0.96 11.93 -21.55
N GLY A 16 -1.05 11.81 -22.86
CA GLY A 16 -0.67 10.62 -23.61
C GLY A 16 0.64 10.94 -24.31
N ALA A 17 1.72 10.94 -23.55
CA ALA A 17 3.05 10.76 -24.10
C ALA A 17 3.60 9.53 -23.39
N ILE A 18 3.87 8.47 -24.16
CA ILE A 18 4.84 7.44 -23.78
C ILE A 18 6.19 8.17 -23.86
N GLY A 19 6.43 9.06 -22.89
CA GLY A 19 7.70 9.72 -22.70
C GLY A 19 8.64 8.70 -22.09
N ILE A 20 9.89 8.71 -22.54
CA ILE A 20 11.00 8.01 -21.90
C ILE A 20 10.86 8.27 -20.40
N SER A 21 10.51 7.23 -19.63
CA SER A 21 10.41 7.34 -18.17
C SER A 21 11.80 7.73 -17.68
N GLN A 22 11.95 8.99 -17.30
CA GLN A 22 13.18 9.44 -16.67
C GLN A 22 13.26 8.76 -15.32
N ALA A 23 14.38 8.09 -15.07
CA ALA A 23 14.61 7.45 -13.79
C ALA A 23 14.76 8.48 -12.67
N ILE A 24 14.71 7.99 -11.44
CA ILE A 24 14.75 8.84 -10.26
C ILE A 24 16.20 9.27 -10.01
N ASP A 25 16.48 10.56 -10.18
CA ASP A 25 17.75 11.19 -9.87
C ASP A 25 17.63 11.95 -8.55
N VAL A 26 17.95 11.27 -7.45
CA VAL A 26 17.94 11.82 -6.07
C VAL A 26 19.13 11.29 -5.29
N ASN A 27 19.65 12.10 -4.37
CA ASN A 27 20.76 11.76 -3.47
C ASN A 27 20.32 10.89 -2.28
N ILE A 28 19.44 9.91 -2.50
CA ILE A 28 18.97 8.98 -1.47
C ILE A 28 19.73 7.64 -1.63
N PRO A 29 20.30 7.05 -0.56
CA PRO A 29 20.99 5.77 -0.66
C PRO A 29 20.11 4.68 -1.29
N GLY A 30 20.69 3.88 -2.19
CA GLY A 30 19.96 2.85 -2.93
C GLY A 30 19.04 3.36 -4.04
N ALA A 31 18.97 4.68 -4.31
CA ALA A 31 18.34 5.21 -5.51
C ALA A 31 19.00 4.65 -6.78
N ARG A 32 18.17 4.27 -7.76
CA ARG A 32 18.58 3.49 -8.91
C ARG A 32 18.11 4.16 -10.20
N PRO A 33 19.00 4.75 -11.02
CA PRO A 33 18.64 5.40 -12.27
C PRO A 33 18.27 4.42 -13.39
N ASP A 34 18.34 3.10 -13.16
CA ASP A 34 17.84 2.08 -14.09
C ASP A 34 16.36 1.73 -13.84
N ILE A 35 15.80 2.12 -12.68
CA ILE A 35 14.39 1.85 -12.36
C ILE A 35 13.52 2.98 -12.90
N ALA A 36 12.58 2.62 -13.78
CA ALA A 36 11.57 3.53 -14.30
C ALA A 36 10.74 4.15 -13.16
N LYS A 37 10.45 5.45 -13.25
CA LYS A 37 9.67 6.19 -12.25
C LYS A 37 8.30 5.56 -11.97
N GLU A 38 7.69 4.92 -12.96
CA GLU A 38 6.38 4.30 -12.90
C GLU A 38 6.42 2.83 -12.46
N ALA A 39 7.59 2.29 -12.10
CA ALA A 39 7.75 0.89 -11.70
C ALA A 39 6.89 0.49 -10.48
N TYR A 40 6.53 1.46 -9.62
CA TYR A 40 5.60 1.25 -8.51
C TYR A 40 4.18 0.87 -8.97
N GLN A 41 3.81 1.17 -10.22
CA GLN A 41 2.49 0.90 -10.76
C GLN A 41 2.31 -0.56 -11.17
N GLU A 42 3.39 -1.34 -11.24
CA GLU A 42 3.32 -2.79 -11.41
C GLU A 42 3.25 -3.46 -10.02
N TYR A 43 2.11 -4.08 -9.75
CA TYR A 43 1.88 -4.72 -8.46
C TYR A 43 2.30 -6.20 -8.40
N ARG A 44 2.96 -6.70 -9.44
CA ARG A 44 3.46 -8.08 -9.51
C ARG A 44 4.97 -8.09 -9.62
N ILE A 45 5.61 -9.04 -8.94
CA ILE A 45 7.02 -9.34 -9.22
C ILE A 45 7.22 -9.86 -10.65
N GLN A 46 8.35 -9.48 -11.25
CA GLN A 46 8.71 -9.82 -12.62
C GLN A 46 10.16 -10.31 -12.71
N GLY A 47 10.57 -10.73 -13.91
CA GLY A 47 11.95 -11.12 -14.20
C GLY A 47 12.34 -12.48 -13.62
N GLU A 48 13.65 -12.72 -13.55
CA GLU A 48 14.21 -14.01 -13.13
C GLU A 48 13.78 -14.43 -11.73
N PHE A 49 13.64 -13.49 -10.81
CA PHE A 49 13.17 -13.77 -9.46
C PHE A 49 11.75 -14.37 -9.46
N ALA A 50 10.85 -13.79 -10.25
CA ALA A 50 9.49 -14.29 -10.39
C ALA A 50 9.43 -15.68 -11.03
N LYS A 51 10.35 -15.99 -11.94
CA LYS A 51 10.49 -17.33 -12.54
C LYS A 51 10.97 -18.36 -11.52
N LYS A 52 12.01 -18.03 -10.73
CA LYS A 52 12.52 -18.92 -9.67
C LYS A 52 11.44 -19.28 -8.63
N VAL A 53 10.61 -18.30 -8.27
CA VAL A 53 9.46 -18.53 -7.38
C VAL A 53 8.47 -19.50 -8.04
N ASP A 54 8.10 -19.28 -9.30
CA ASP A 54 7.14 -20.13 -10.01
C ASP A 54 7.64 -21.56 -10.19
N ASP A 55 8.90 -21.73 -10.60
CA ASP A 55 9.55 -23.03 -10.80
C ASP A 55 9.58 -23.82 -9.49
N TYR A 56 9.89 -23.15 -8.37
CA TYR A 56 9.85 -23.77 -7.05
C TYR A 56 8.43 -24.24 -6.68
N GLN A 57 7.43 -23.36 -6.80
CA GLN A 57 6.03 -23.71 -6.49
C GLN A 57 5.52 -24.86 -7.37
N GLU A 58 5.83 -24.83 -8.66
CA GLU A 58 5.47 -25.90 -9.60
C GLU A 58 6.07 -27.24 -9.15
N SER A 59 7.34 -27.25 -8.76
CA SER A 59 8.01 -28.47 -8.30
C SER A 59 7.36 -29.05 -7.04
N GLU A 60 6.96 -28.20 -6.09
CA GLU A 60 6.32 -28.62 -4.84
C GLU A 60 4.92 -29.16 -5.08
N VAL A 61 4.13 -28.52 -5.96
CA VAL A 61 2.80 -29.01 -6.34
C VAL A 61 2.90 -30.37 -7.05
N LYS A 62 3.85 -30.54 -7.97
CA LYS A 62 4.08 -31.83 -8.65
C LYS A 62 4.45 -32.94 -7.66
N LYS A 63 5.34 -32.66 -6.70
CA LYS A 63 5.69 -33.62 -5.64
C LYS A 63 4.48 -33.98 -4.78
N TRP A 64 3.69 -32.99 -4.36
CA TRP A 64 2.47 -33.25 -3.59
C TRP A 64 1.48 -34.12 -4.36
N ALA A 65 1.17 -33.76 -5.62
CA ALA A 65 0.24 -34.50 -6.47
C ALA A 65 0.64 -35.97 -6.68
N GLN A 66 1.95 -36.27 -6.78
CA GLN A 66 2.46 -37.64 -6.88
C GLN A 66 2.20 -38.50 -5.64
N HIS A 67 2.12 -37.88 -4.46
CA HIS A 67 1.91 -38.56 -3.18
C HIS A 67 0.45 -38.56 -2.74
N GLU A 68 -0.44 -37.88 -3.48
CA GLU A 68 -1.87 -37.80 -3.16
C GLU A 68 -2.63 -38.98 -3.80
N PRO A 69 -3.23 -39.89 -3.00
CA PRO A 69 -3.95 -41.04 -3.53
C PRO A 69 -5.15 -40.62 -4.39
N ASN A 70 -5.29 -41.21 -5.58
CA ASN A 70 -6.37 -40.93 -6.54
C ASN A 70 -6.42 -39.47 -7.04
N TYR A 71 -5.29 -38.77 -7.10
CA TYR A 71 -5.22 -37.43 -7.65
C TYR A 71 -5.63 -37.38 -9.14
N ASP A 72 -6.48 -36.41 -9.49
CA ASP A 72 -6.90 -36.15 -10.87
C ASP A 72 -5.87 -35.30 -11.60
N ASN A 73 -4.98 -35.95 -12.35
CA ASN A 73 -3.93 -35.27 -13.12
C ASN A 73 -4.44 -34.21 -14.10
N LYS A 74 -5.73 -34.20 -14.47
CA LYS A 74 -6.29 -33.14 -15.32
C LYS A 74 -6.34 -31.78 -14.61
N LYS A 75 -6.23 -31.74 -13.28
CA LYS A 75 -6.24 -30.51 -12.48
C LYS A 75 -4.84 -29.98 -12.15
N LEU A 76 -3.78 -30.70 -12.53
CA LEU A 76 -2.42 -30.36 -12.14
C LEU A 76 -2.03 -28.94 -12.55
N ASP A 77 -2.32 -28.56 -13.80
CA ASP A 77 -2.00 -27.22 -14.31
C ASP A 77 -2.79 -26.13 -13.57
N ASP A 78 -4.06 -26.39 -13.25
CA ASP A 78 -4.94 -25.49 -12.49
C ASP A 78 -4.46 -25.32 -11.04
N ASP A 79 -3.98 -26.39 -10.41
CA ASP A 79 -3.45 -26.37 -9.05
C ASP A 79 -2.08 -25.66 -9.00
N ILE A 80 -1.20 -25.92 -9.98
CA ILE A 80 0.08 -25.19 -10.14
C ILE A 80 -0.20 -23.69 -10.27
N TYR A 81 -1.07 -23.31 -11.21
CA TYR A 81 -1.42 -21.91 -11.43
C TYR A 81 -1.99 -21.28 -10.14
N SER A 82 -2.90 -21.98 -9.46
CA SER A 82 -3.53 -21.47 -8.24
C SER A 82 -2.52 -21.23 -7.12
N VAL A 83 -1.56 -22.14 -6.93
CA VAL A 83 -0.51 -22.01 -5.92
C VAL A 83 0.47 -20.89 -6.27
N GLN A 84 0.88 -20.77 -7.53
CA GLN A 84 1.76 -19.69 -7.99
C GLN A 84 1.09 -18.32 -7.81
N GLU A 85 -0.17 -18.17 -8.21
CA GLU A 85 -0.91 -16.91 -8.08
C GLU A 85 -1.15 -16.52 -6.61
N LEU A 86 -1.53 -17.48 -5.76
CA LEU A 86 -1.68 -17.20 -4.34
C LEU A 86 -0.34 -16.84 -3.69
N THR A 87 0.74 -17.57 -4.00
CA THR A 87 2.10 -17.26 -3.54
C THR A 87 2.51 -15.84 -3.93
N ARG A 88 2.26 -15.45 -5.18
CA ARG A 88 2.54 -14.09 -5.66
C ARG A 88 1.72 -13.03 -4.93
N ALA A 89 0.43 -13.30 -4.70
CA ALA A 89 -0.44 -12.37 -3.99
C ALA A 89 -0.05 -12.21 -2.51
N ILE A 90 0.35 -13.28 -1.82
CA ILE A 90 0.62 -13.23 -0.38
C ILE A 90 2.06 -12.88 -0.03
N HIS A 91 3.05 -13.14 -0.90
CA HIS A 91 4.46 -12.89 -0.58
C HIS A 91 5.10 -11.78 -1.42
N TYR A 92 4.44 -11.39 -2.51
CA TYR A 92 5.08 -10.59 -3.55
C TYR A 92 4.15 -9.53 -4.17
N SER A 93 3.04 -9.23 -3.50
CA SER A 93 2.15 -8.12 -3.87
C SER A 93 2.76 -6.78 -3.45
N ARG A 94 2.08 -5.68 -3.80
CA ARG A 94 2.39 -4.36 -3.23
C ARG A 94 1.44 -4.01 -2.10
N THR A 95 1.78 -2.94 -1.40
CA THR A 95 0.93 -2.33 -0.39
C THR A 95 0.69 -0.88 -0.77
N VAL A 96 -0.57 -0.45 -0.76
CA VAL A 96 -0.96 0.94 -1.01
C VAL A 96 -1.42 1.53 0.30
N TYR A 97 -0.97 2.74 0.61
CA TYR A 97 -1.36 3.48 1.80
C TYR A 97 -2.10 4.73 1.36
N ILE A 98 -3.25 4.96 1.98
CA ILE A 98 -4.09 6.14 1.78
C ILE A 98 -4.38 6.68 3.17
N ILE A 99 -3.88 7.88 3.45
CA ILE A 99 -3.99 8.54 4.75
C ILE A 99 -4.69 9.88 4.53
N THR A 100 -5.93 9.98 5.00
CA THR A 100 -6.78 11.16 4.87
C THR A 100 -7.26 11.71 6.21
N ASP A 101 -6.95 11.02 7.31
CA ASP A 101 -7.39 11.44 8.64
C ASP A 101 -6.47 12.53 9.22
N ASN A 102 -7.04 13.34 10.12
CA ASN A 102 -6.34 14.41 10.86
C ASN A 102 -5.62 15.45 9.97
N GLY A 103 -6.19 15.74 8.80
CA GLY A 103 -5.67 16.73 7.86
C GLY A 103 -4.61 16.21 6.90
N ALA A 104 -4.23 14.93 7.00
CA ALA A 104 -3.41 14.27 5.99
C ALA A 104 -4.17 14.16 4.66
N ASP A 105 -3.43 14.13 3.55
CA ASP A 105 -3.97 13.94 2.21
C ASP A 105 -2.88 13.31 1.35
N ILE A 106 -2.59 12.03 1.58
CA ILE A 106 -1.49 11.34 0.90
C ILE A 106 -1.88 9.92 0.49
N LYS A 107 -1.45 9.56 -0.72
CA LYS A 107 -1.40 8.20 -1.23
C LYS A 107 0.03 7.87 -1.65
N PHE A 108 0.48 6.66 -1.34
CA PHE A 108 1.74 6.10 -1.86
C PHE A 108 1.69 4.56 -1.90
N THR A 109 2.66 3.95 -2.56
CA THR A 109 2.80 2.50 -2.76
C THR A 109 4.12 2.02 -2.18
N GLY A 110 4.01 1.16 -1.16
CA GLY A 110 5.14 0.41 -0.62
C GLY A 110 5.63 -0.68 -1.58
N SER A 111 6.89 -1.05 -1.42
CA SER A 111 7.54 -2.00 -2.33
C SER A 111 7.20 -3.48 -2.06
N LYS A 112 6.59 -3.78 -0.91
CA LYS A 112 6.33 -5.13 -0.40
C LYS A 112 4.86 -5.34 -0.02
N GLU A 113 4.51 -6.60 0.16
CA GLU A 113 3.27 -7.05 0.75
C GLU A 113 3.13 -6.57 2.20
N SER A 114 1.92 -6.65 2.75
CA SER A 114 1.67 -6.38 4.16
C SER A 114 0.93 -7.54 4.78
N ILE A 115 1.50 -8.09 5.85
CA ILE A 115 0.95 -9.20 6.63
C ILE A 115 -0.03 -8.66 7.66
N VAL A 116 0.42 -7.74 8.51
CA VAL A 116 -0.38 -7.09 9.56
C VAL A 116 -0.17 -5.59 9.47
N GLY A 117 -1.21 -4.81 9.77
CA GLY A 117 -1.14 -3.35 9.84
C GLY A 117 -2.01 -2.77 10.94
N TRP A 118 -1.71 -1.54 11.33
CA TRP A 118 -2.39 -0.82 12.38
C TRP A 118 -2.28 0.70 12.19
N SER A 119 -3.18 1.41 12.85
CA SER A 119 -3.10 2.86 13.08
C SER A 119 -3.27 3.11 14.57
N ILE A 120 -2.65 4.15 15.09
CA ILE A 120 -2.72 4.50 16.51
C ILE A 120 -3.57 5.76 16.63
N ASP A 121 -4.45 5.81 17.64
CA ASP A 121 -5.18 7.02 17.96
C ASP A 121 -4.17 8.09 18.43
N PRO A 122 -4.07 9.25 17.76
CA PRO A 122 -3.10 10.28 18.12
C PRO A 122 -3.20 10.75 19.57
N LYS A 123 -4.36 10.57 20.24
CA LYS A 123 -4.51 10.88 21.67
C LYS A 123 -3.61 10.04 22.58
N HIS A 124 -3.14 8.88 22.11
CA HIS A 124 -2.21 7.99 22.81
C HIS A 124 -0.74 8.33 22.54
N MET A 125 -0.47 9.38 21.76
CA MET A 125 0.89 9.85 21.52
C MET A 125 1.20 11.00 22.47
N ASP A 126 2.25 10.86 23.27
CA ASP A 126 2.68 11.89 24.24
C ASP A 126 3.09 13.22 23.58
N LYS A 127 3.34 13.19 22.27
CA LYS A 127 3.76 14.36 21.48
C LYS A 127 2.56 15.01 20.82
N SER A 128 2.17 16.20 21.31
CA SER A 128 1.07 17.03 20.80
C SER A 128 1.18 17.39 19.31
N THR A 129 2.37 17.23 18.71
CA THR A 129 2.63 17.48 17.29
C THR A 129 2.21 16.32 16.40
N ILE A 130 2.11 15.08 16.89
CA ILE A 130 1.75 13.93 16.07
C ILE A 130 0.25 13.95 15.75
N LYS A 131 -0.08 13.85 14.47
CA LYS A 131 -1.45 13.90 13.96
C LYS A 131 -1.97 12.56 13.46
N SER A 132 -1.10 11.70 12.95
CA SER A 132 -1.45 10.35 12.49
C SER A 132 -0.20 9.49 12.58
N VAL A 133 -0.35 8.23 12.96
CA VAL A 133 0.75 7.27 13.04
C VAL A 133 0.22 5.86 12.82
N GLY A 134 1.00 5.05 12.13
CA GLY A 134 0.64 3.66 11.83
C GLY A 134 1.75 2.94 11.11
N GLY A 135 1.49 1.71 10.71
CA GLY A 135 2.48 0.90 10.05
C GLY A 135 1.96 -0.46 9.64
N THR A 136 2.83 -1.19 8.95
CA THR A 136 2.61 -2.57 8.55
C THR A 136 3.86 -3.39 8.72
N ILE A 137 3.69 -4.67 9.01
CA ILE A 137 4.74 -5.69 9.00
C ILE A 137 4.65 -6.47 7.70
N SER A 138 5.79 -6.78 7.10
CA SER A 138 5.92 -7.74 5.98
C SER A 138 6.92 -8.83 6.34
N ALA A 139 7.13 -9.81 5.45
CA ALA A 139 8.11 -10.86 5.71
C ALA A 139 9.54 -10.31 5.75
N VAL A 140 9.81 -9.24 4.99
CA VAL A 140 11.16 -8.73 4.74
C VAL A 140 11.45 -7.35 5.30
N SER A 141 10.42 -6.54 5.49
CA SER A 141 10.54 -5.17 5.99
C SER A 141 9.34 -4.71 6.80
N ASP A 142 9.59 -3.94 7.85
CA ASP A 142 8.55 -3.21 8.57
C ASP A 142 8.45 -1.80 7.99
N PHE A 143 7.21 -1.32 7.85
CA PHE A 143 6.90 0.00 7.31
C PHE A 143 6.16 0.83 8.36
N ARG A 144 6.49 2.11 8.46
CA ARG A 144 5.83 3.05 9.38
C ARG A 144 5.57 4.36 8.67
N TYR A 145 4.48 5.01 9.05
CA TYR A 145 4.22 6.38 8.71
C TYR A 145 3.86 7.18 9.95
N GLU A 146 4.18 8.45 9.92
CA GLU A 146 3.80 9.43 10.91
C GLU A 146 3.55 10.76 10.21
N THR A 147 2.57 11.53 10.68
CA THR A 147 2.40 12.91 10.28
C THR A 147 2.53 13.82 11.48
N ARG A 148 3.29 14.90 11.36
CA ARG A 148 3.49 15.90 12.40
C ARG A 148 2.95 17.25 11.99
N GLN A 149 2.42 17.99 12.96
CA GLN A 149 2.11 19.39 12.79
C GLN A 149 3.39 20.14 12.43
N GLN A 150 3.37 20.79 11.28
CA GLN A 150 4.42 21.72 10.89
C GLN A 150 3.95 23.16 11.18
N PRO A 151 4.77 23.99 11.83
CA PRO A 151 4.53 25.42 11.95
C PRO A 151 4.35 26.09 10.59
N LYS A 152 3.54 27.16 10.53
CA LYS A 152 3.41 27.97 9.32
C LYS A 152 4.76 28.64 8.99
N GLY A 153 5.09 28.72 7.70
CA GLY A 153 6.26 29.44 7.19
C GLY A 153 7.28 28.52 6.49
N SER A 154 8.50 29.02 6.32
CA SER A 154 9.60 28.37 5.60
C SER A 154 10.51 27.51 6.49
N LYS A 155 10.31 27.55 7.81
CA LYS A 155 11.08 26.77 8.78
C LYS A 155 10.90 25.26 8.60
N TRP A 156 11.96 24.52 8.88
CA TRP A 156 11.97 23.06 8.86
C TRP A 156 11.41 22.51 10.18
N GLU A 157 10.34 21.70 10.10
CA GLU A 157 9.70 21.07 11.26
C GLU A 157 9.39 22.09 12.38
N ASP A 158 9.48 21.66 13.64
CA ASP A 158 9.39 22.48 14.85
C ASP A 158 10.71 23.18 15.21
N THR A 159 11.64 23.35 14.26
CA THR A 159 12.92 24.04 14.49
C THR A 159 12.84 25.54 14.16
N ASN A 160 13.90 26.27 14.54
CA ASN A 160 14.11 27.65 14.10
C ASN A 160 14.99 27.77 12.85
N ILE A 161 15.27 26.66 12.17
CA ILE A 161 16.12 26.62 10.97
C ILE A 161 15.24 26.86 9.74
N GLU A 162 15.61 27.84 8.91
CA GLU A 162 14.98 28.02 7.60
C GLU A 162 15.31 26.84 6.69
N TYR A 163 14.32 26.28 6.00
CA TYR A 163 14.56 25.11 5.15
C TYR A 163 15.60 25.39 4.05
N THR A 164 15.68 26.62 3.56
CA THR A 164 16.68 27.04 2.55
C THR A 164 18.12 26.98 3.06
N ASP A 165 18.30 27.07 4.38
CA ASP A 165 19.62 27.04 5.02
C ASP A 165 19.98 25.63 5.49
N LEU A 166 19.00 24.71 5.52
CA LEU A 166 19.18 23.35 5.98
C LEU A 166 20.15 22.60 5.07
N ASN A 167 21.10 21.92 5.70
CA ASN A 167 22.06 21.05 5.05
C ASN A 167 22.32 19.82 5.94
N LYS A 168 23.07 18.85 5.40
CA LYS A 168 23.46 17.63 6.12
C LYS A 168 24.00 17.86 7.53
N SER A 169 24.88 18.84 7.74
CA SER A 169 25.48 19.10 9.05
C SER A 169 24.45 19.63 10.05
N LEU A 170 23.61 20.58 9.65
CA LEU A 170 22.53 21.10 10.50
C LEU A 170 21.50 20.01 10.85
N LEU A 171 21.15 19.18 9.87
CA LEU A 171 20.25 18.04 10.05
C LEU A 171 20.84 17.03 11.06
N GLN A 172 22.09 16.62 10.87
CA GLN A 172 22.81 15.71 11.77
C GLN A 172 22.86 16.25 13.20
N ASN A 173 23.30 17.51 13.37
CA ASN A 173 23.42 18.13 14.70
C ASN A 173 22.06 18.18 15.41
N THR A 174 21.02 18.65 14.70
CA THR A 174 19.67 18.76 15.27
C THR A 174 19.08 17.40 15.66
N LEU A 175 19.28 16.37 14.83
CA LEU A 175 18.79 15.03 15.13
C LEU A 175 19.57 14.38 16.28
N ASN A 176 20.89 14.52 16.33
CA ASN A 176 21.71 14.03 17.44
C ASN A 176 21.28 14.65 18.78
N GLU A 177 21.10 15.97 18.83
CA GLU A 177 20.61 16.64 20.05
C GLU A 177 19.25 16.09 20.51
N ARG A 178 18.35 15.78 19.58
CA ARG A 178 17.03 15.18 19.90
C ARG A 178 17.16 13.75 20.41
N LEU A 179 18.08 12.96 19.86
CA LEU A 179 18.32 11.58 20.27
C LEU A 179 18.95 11.53 21.67
N GLU A 180 19.94 12.38 21.94
CA GLU A 180 20.58 12.52 23.25
C GLU A 180 19.58 12.92 24.35
N LYS A 181 18.71 13.91 24.07
CA LYS A 181 17.67 14.36 25.02
C LYS A 181 16.67 13.26 25.37
N ARG A 182 16.37 12.36 24.42
CA ARG A 182 15.45 11.24 24.64
C ARG A 182 16.08 10.07 25.40
N LYS A 183 17.42 10.04 25.55
CA LYS A 183 18.18 8.89 26.06
C LYS A 183 17.84 7.60 25.31
N ASP A 184 17.64 7.74 23.99
CA ASP A 184 17.34 6.61 23.13
C ASP A 184 18.64 5.83 22.86
N SER A 185 18.56 4.49 22.74
CA SER A 185 19.69 3.64 22.30
C SER A 185 19.92 3.72 20.78
N VAL A 186 19.46 4.80 20.14
CA VAL A 186 19.53 4.99 18.69
C VAL A 186 20.47 6.13 18.35
N ARG A 187 21.21 5.95 17.24
CA ARG A 187 22.18 6.93 16.76
C ARG A 187 21.82 7.41 15.37
N PHE A 188 22.09 8.67 15.06
CA PHE A 188 22.07 9.12 13.69
C PHE A 188 23.18 8.42 12.89
N VAL A 189 22.87 7.93 11.70
CA VAL A 189 23.82 7.25 10.82
C VAL A 189 24.13 8.13 9.61
N ASP A 190 23.11 8.58 8.91
CA ASP A 190 23.25 9.46 7.75
C ASP A 190 21.96 10.22 7.46
N GLY A 191 22.03 11.24 6.62
CA GLY A 191 20.87 12.03 6.20
C GLY A 191 21.27 13.23 5.36
N ASP A 192 20.34 13.74 4.57
CA ASP A 192 20.54 14.94 3.76
C ASP A 192 19.21 15.59 3.34
N VAL A 193 19.29 16.78 2.78
CA VAL A 193 18.20 17.41 2.02
C VAL A 193 18.14 16.83 0.61
N PHE A 194 16.95 16.79 0.02
CA PHE A 194 16.78 16.44 -1.39
C PHE A 194 15.65 17.24 -2.04
N THR A 195 15.62 17.26 -3.37
CA THR A 195 14.52 17.88 -4.12
C THR A 195 13.79 16.81 -4.92
N TYR A 196 12.46 16.87 -4.91
CA TYR A 196 11.63 15.98 -5.73
C TYR A 196 10.35 16.70 -6.19
N PRO A 197 9.93 16.58 -7.46
CA PRO A 197 8.73 17.25 -7.96
C PRO A 197 7.48 16.93 -7.12
N GLY A 198 6.79 17.98 -6.67
CA GLY A 198 5.57 17.86 -5.89
C GLY A 198 5.76 17.69 -4.38
N LEU A 199 7.01 17.62 -3.91
CA LEU A 199 7.35 17.64 -2.49
C LEU A 199 7.99 18.98 -2.12
N GLU A 200 7.78 19.39 -0.87
CA GLU A 200 8.41 20.56 -0.27
C GLU A 200 9.13 20.13 1.01
N LYS A 201 10.14 20.90 1.42
CA LYS A 201 10.88 20.68 2.68
C LYS A 201 11.41 19.25 2.86
N ALA A 202 11.88 18.65 1.76
CA ALA A 202 12.19 17.23 1.74
C ALA A 202 13.58 16.94 2.32
N THR A 203 13.65 15.93 3.18
CA THR A 203 14.88 15.38 3.77
C THR A 203 14.79 13.87 3.85
N TRP A 204 15.93 13.20 3.91
CA TRP A 204 15.99 11.80 4.28
C TRP A 204 16.97 11.62 5.44
N ASP A 205 16.71 10.63 6.28
CA ASP A 205 17.58 10.28 7.39
C ASP A 205 17.59 8.77 7.62
N VAL A 206 18.68 8.30 8.22
CA VAL A 206 18.85 6.94 8.67
C VAL A 206 19.27 6.98 10.13
N ILE A 207 18.49 6.32 10.98
CA ILE A 207 18.83 6.06 12.36
C ILE A 207 19.24 4.60 12.53
N GLY A 208 20.30 4.38 13.31
CA GLY A 208 20.85 3.07 13.62
C GLY A 208 20.48 2.62 15.02
N PHE A 209 20.29 1.32 15.15
CA PHE A 209 20.07 0.57 16.39
C PHE A 209 21.24 -0.41 16.57
N ASP A 210 21.22 -1.17 17.66
CA ASP A 210 22.11 -2.31 17.84
C ASP A 210 21.94 -3.36 16.72
N ASP A 211 22.93 -4.24 16.53
CA ASP A 211 22.95 -5.32 15.54
C ASP A 211 22.80 -4.86 14.07
N HIS A 212 23.35 -3.70 13.73
CA HIS A 212 23.34 -3.14 12.36
C HIS A 212 21.93 -2.90 11.78
N LEU A 213 20.90 -2.93 12.63
CA LEU A 213 19.55 -2.55 12.29
C LEU A 213 19.50 -1.04 12.03
N VAL A 214 18.92 -0.66 10.90
CA VAL A 214 18.67 0.73 10.56
C VAL A 214 17.19 0.94 10.26
N VAL A 215 16.70 2.14 10.55
CA VAL A 215 15.44 2.66 10.04
C VAL A 215 15.79 3.82 9.13
N GLY A 216 15.38 3.70 7.87
CA GLY A 216 15.46 4.76 6.88
C GLY A 216 14.15 5.51 6.81
N THR A 217 14.20 6.83 6.66
CA THR A 217 13.01 7.70 6.60
C THR A 217 13.15 8.73 5.48
N ILE A 218 12.07 8.95 4.74
CA ILE A 218 11.89 10.16 3.91
C ILE A 218 10.87 11.08 4.59
N ASN A 219 11.20 12.36 4.68
CA ASN A 219 10.42 13.40 5.33
C ASN A 219 10.12 14.51 4.35
N PHE A 220 8.91 15.06 4.35
CA PHE A 220 8.51 16.12 3.42
C PHE A 220 7.17 16.75 3.82
N THR A 221 6.85 17.89 3.23
CA THR A 221 5.49 18.43 3.15
C THR A 221 4.93 18.33 1.74
N LEU A 222 3.61 18.40 1.63
CA LEU A 222 2.92 18.49 0.34
C LEU A 222 2.36 19.90 0.16
N PRO A 223 2.35 20.45 -1.07
CA PRO A 223 1.80 21.79 -1.33
C PRO A 223 0.34 21.99 -0.90
N LYS A 224 -0.48 20.91 -0.90
CA LYS A 224 -1.88 20.96 -0.44
C LYS A 224 -2.01 20.93 1.09
N THR A 225 -0.99 20.46 1.80
CA THR A 225 -0.97 20.30 3.26
C THR A 225 0.35 20.82 3.83
N PRO A 226 0.75 22.09 3.57
CA PRO A 226 2.08 22.60 3.90
C PRO A 226 2.34 22.74 5.42
N ASN A 227 1.27 22.65 6.22
CA ASN A 227 1.33 22.67 7.68
C ASN A 227 1.39 21.24 8.29
N LEU A 228 1.65 20.22 7.47
CA LEU A 228 1.80 18.85 7.92
C LEU A 228 3.08 18.25 7.30
N SER A 229 3.99 17.79 8.16
CA SER A 229 5.14 16.99 7.76
C SER A 229 4.75 15.52 7.74
N TYR A 230 5.16 14.83 6.68
CA TYR A 230 5.00 13.40 6.48
C TYR A 230 6.34 12.73 6.70
N HIS A 231 6.37 11.74 7.57
CA HIS A 231 7.52 10.87 7.81
C HIS A 231 7.15 9.47 7.36
N ILE A 232 7.87 8.96 6.37
CA ILE A 232 7.66 7.61 5.84
C ILE A 232 8.94 6.81 6.06
N GLY A 233 8.84 5.82 6.94
CA GLY A 233 9.97 5.02 7.39
C GLY A 233 9.86 3.54 7.03
N GLN A 234 11.01 2.91 6.82
CA GLN A 234 11.13 1.47 6.62
C GLN A 234 12.35 0.94 7.37
N SER A 235 12.27 -0.31 7.83
CA SER A 235 13.42 -1.10 8.29
C SER A 235 13.34 -2.51 7.75
N LEU A 236 14.49 -3.13 7.47
CA LEU A 236 14.54 -4.56 7.17
C LEU A 236 14.30 -5.40 8.43
N ASN A 237 13.82 -6.63 8.23
CA ASN A 237 13.74 -7.59 9.32
C ASN A 237 15.14 -7.88 9.88
N LYS A 238 15.29 -7.88 11.21
CA LYS A 238 16.56 -8.16 11.90
C LYS A 238 17.20 -9.48 11.47
N ASP A 239 16.40 -10.52 11.23
CA ASP A 239 16.91 -11.81 10.78
C ASP A 239 17.51 -11.75 9.37
N ILE A 240 16.99 -10.85 8.52
CA ILE A 240 17.58 -10.63 7.19
C ILE A 240 18.95 -9.97 7.33
N ILE A 241 19.04 -8.98 8.20
CA ILE A 241 20.29 -8.27 8.47
C ILE A 241 21.34 -9.26 8.98
N LYS A 242 21.00 -10.00 10.04
CA LYS A 242 21.89 -10.98 10.67
C LYS A 242 22.33 -12.10 9.72
N ASN A 243 21.40 -12.72 8.99
CA ASN A 243 21.69 -13.96 8.25
C ASN A 243 22.20 -13.70 6.82
N TYR A 244 21.81 -12.61 6.17
CA TYR A 244 22.10 -12.36 4.75
C TYR A 244 22.89 -11.09 4.48
N ILE A 245 22.73 -10.04 5.29
CA ILE A 245 23.52 -8.81 5.16
C ILE A 245 24.81 -8.92 5.97
N LYS A 246 24.82 -9.74 7.03
CA LYS A 246 25.97 -10.04 7.89
C LYS A 246 26.66 -8.77 8.36
N ASP A 247 25.86 -7.87 8.94
CA ASP A 247 26.37 -6.68 9.61
C ASP A 247 27.05 -5.63 8.68
N ASP A 248 26.86 -5.73 7.36
CA ASP A 248 27.23 -4.68 6.42
C ASP A 248 26.28 -3.46 6.54
N THR A 249 26.71 -2.46 7.31
CA THR A 249 25.94 -1.23 7.54
C THR A 249 25.62 -0.49 6.25
N GLN A 250 26.53 -0.42 5.28
CA GLN A 250 26.29 0.32 4.03
C GLN A 250 25.25 -0.38 3.17
N ARG A 251 25.33 -1.71 3.10
CA ARG A 251 24.29 -2.51 2.46
C ARG A 251 22.96 -2.44 3.21
N SER A 252 22.97 -2.46 4.55
CA SER A 252 21.77 -2.28 5.38
C SER A 252 21.07 -0.95 5.07
N ILE A 253 21.84 0.14 4.94
CA ILE A 253 21.33 1.46 4.53
C ILE A 253 20.74 1.40 3.12
N SER A 254 21.50 0.93 2.13
CA SER A 254 21.06 0.89 0.73
C SER A 254 19.82 -0.01 0.52
N ASP A 255 19.78 -1.19 1.13
CA ASP A 255 18.67 -2.13 1.00
C ASP A 255 17.41 -1.64 1.76
N THR A 256 17.58 -0.77 2.77
CA THR A 256 16.48 -0.12 3.49
C THR A 256 15.95 1.13 2.76
N MET A 257 16.84 1.99 2.27
CA MET A 257 16.51 3.27 1.63
C MET A 257 16.12 3.12 0.16
N GLY A 258 16.67 2.13 -0.55
CA GLY A 258 16.37 1.88 -1.96
C GLY A 258 14.88 1.68 -2.25
N PRO A 259 14.13 0.88 -1.47
CA PRO A 259 12.68 0.80 -1.60
C PRO A 259 11.94 2.13 -1.43
N LEU A 260 12.39 2.99 -0.50
CA LEU A 260 11.82 4.30 -0.28
C LEU A 260 12.08 5.21 -1.48
N ALA A 261 13.32 5.24 -1.98
CA ALA A 261 13.71 6.06 -3.13
C ALA A 261 13.04 5.62 -4.44
N ASN A 262 12.94 4.32 -4.68
CA ASN A 262 12.58 3.78 -6.00
C ASN A 262 11.10 3.42 -6.17
N PHE A 263 10.34 3.23 -5.08
CA PHE A 263 8.93 2.84 -5.16
C PHE A 263 8.02 3.77 -4.37
N VAL A 264 8.40 4.14 -3.14
CA VAL A 264 7.56 5.00 -2.30
C VAL A 264 7.59 6.43 -2.83
N LEU A 265 8.76 7.06 -2.91
CA LEU A 265 8.95 8.43 -3.36
C LEU A 265 8.21 8.75 -4.67
N PRO A 266 8.38 7.99 -5.77
CA PRO A 266 7.71 8.32 -7.04
C PRO A 266 6.20 8.06 -7.05
N SER A 267 5.68 7.35 -6.05
CA SER A 267 4.26 7.05 -5.93
C SER A 267 3.48 8.08 -5.10
N ILE A 268 4.18 8.98 -4.40
CA ILE A 268 3.56 9.97 -3.52
C ILE A 268 2.72 10.95 -4.35
N LYS A 269 1.47 11.10 -3.94
CA LYS A 269 0.54 12.11 -4.47
C LYS A 269 -0.58 12.40 -3.48
N PRO A 270 -1.31 13.51 -3.63
CA PRO A 270 -2.51 13.76 -2.84
C PRO A 270 -3.56 12.67 -3.07
N ALA A 271 -4.11 12.12 -1.99
CA ALA A 271 -5.18 11.13 -2.09
C ALA A 271 -6.45 11.76 -2.68
N SER A 272 -6.69 13.05 -2.39
CA SER A 272 -7.84 13.85 -2.82
C SER A 272 -7.87 14.17 -4.31
N ASP A 273 -6.82 13.88 -5.08
CA ASP A 273 -6.79 14.16 -6.53
C ASP A 273 -7.94 13.50 -7.28
N VAL A 274 -8.41 12.35 -6.79
CA VAL A 274 -9.56 11.63 -7.37
C VAL A 274 -10.87 12.41 -7.29
N LEU A 275 -11.01 13.30 -6.30
CA LEU A 275 -12.24 14.04 -6.02
C LEU A 275 -12.61 15.01 -7.16
N ALA A 276 -11.62 15.48 -7.92
CA ALA A 276 -11.85 16.40 -9.02
C ALA A 276 -12.67 15.78 -10.18
N TYR A 277 -12.66 14.45 -10.30
CA TYR A 277 -13.27 13.73 -11.43
C TYR A 277 -14.12 12.53 -11.00
N THR A 278 -14.55 12.48 -9.75
CA THR A 278 -15.42 11.41 -9.21
C THR A 278 -16.58 11.97 -8.41
N ASP A 279 -17.66 11.19 -8.33
CA ASP A 279 -18.82 11.45 -7.47
C ASP A 279 -18.86 10.39 -6.34
N PRO A 280 -19.28 10.76 -5.11
CA PRO A 280 -19.40 9.82 -4.00
C PRO A 280 -20.57 8.85 -4.19
N VAL A 281 -20.40 7.60 -3.78
CA VAL A 281 -21.49 6.63 -3.60
C VAL A 281 -21.36 5.98 -2.22
N HIS A 282 -22.44 6.00 -1.44
CA HIS A 282 -22.45 5.45 -0.10
C HIS A 282 -22.98 4.02 -0.10
N LEU A 283 -22.26 3.11 0.54
CA LEU A 283 -22.69 1.72 0.74
C LEU A 283 -22.16 1.21 2.07
N GLY A 284 -23.06 0.87 3.00
CA GLY A 284 -22.70 0.50 4.37
C GLY A 284 -21.93 1.62 5.10
N PRO A 285 -20.83 1.31 5.82
CA PRO A 285 -20.02 2.31 6.50
C PRO A 285 -19.05 3.06 5.56
N TYR A 286 -19.07 2.74 4.25
CA TYR A 286 -18.09 3.20 3.28
C TYR A 286 -18.67 4.23 2.31
N THR A 287 -17.78 5.11 1.83
CA THR A 287 -18.01 6.05 0.74
C THR A 287 -17.04 5.76 -0.38
N PHE A 288 -17.55 5.12 -1.42
CA PHE A 288 -16.83 4.81 -2.65
C PHE A 288 -16.86 5.99 -3.62
N ARG A 289 -16.07 5.89 -4.69
CA ARG A 289 -16.01 6.88 -5.77
C ARG A 289 -16.35 6.24 -7.10
N VAL A 290 -17.29 6.82 -7.84
CA VAL A 290 -17.55 6.50 -9.24
C VAL A 290 -17.10 7.66 -10.13
N LEU A 291 -16.84 7.41 -11.42
CA LEU A 291 -16.46 8.50 -12.32
C LEU A 291 -17.54 9.58 -12.37
N LYS A 292 -17.13 10.84 -12.49
CA LYS A 292 -18.08 11.96 -12.51
C LYS A 292 -19.13 11.78 -13.60
N ASN A 293 -20.38 12.11 -13.30
CA ASN A 293 -21.54 11.94 -14.19
C ASN A 293 -21.86 10.46 -14.52
N SER A 294 -21.41 9.50 -13.71
CA SER A 294 -21.88 8.13 -13.83
C SER A 294 -23.38 8.07 -13.56
N LYS A 295 -24.12 7.41 -14.44
CA LYS A 295 -25.57 7.22 -14.28
C LYS A 295 -25.84 5.94 -13.51
N PHE A 296 -26.64 6.01 -12.46
CA PHE A 296 -27.23 4.83 -11.85
C PHE A 296 -28.08 4.12 -12.90
N LYS A 297 -27.87 2.81 -13.06
CA LYS A 297 -28.56 1.99 -14.06
C LYS A 297 -29.63 1.14 -13.41
N GLU A 298 -29.23 0.33 -12.44
CA GLU A 298 -30.12 -0.65 -11.81
C GLU A 298 -29.54 -1.15 -10.48
N HIS A 299 -30.43 -1.70 -9.66
CA HIS A 299 -30.14 -2.46 -8.47
C HIS A 299 -30.46 -3.93 -8.74
N GLU A 300 -29.50 -4.83 -8.51
CA GLU A 300 -29.64 -6.27 -8.71
C GLU A 300 -29.52 -7.01 -7.37
N VAL A 301 -30.42 -7.96 -7.14
CA VAL A 301 -30.33 -8.89 -5.99
C VAL A 301 -30.09 -10.28 -6.52
N ILE A 302 -28.96 -10.89 -6.15
CA ILE A 302 -28.57 -12.24 -6.55
C ILE A 302 -28.33 -13.07 -5.29
N GLY A 303 -29.33 -13.87 -4.92
CA GLY A 303 -29.32 -14.60 -3.66
C GLY A 303 -29.24 -13.61 -2.48
N PRO A 304 -28.27 -13.73 -1.55
CA PRO A 304 -28.11 -12.82 -0.44
C PRO A 304 -27.24 -11.58 -0.74
N ALA A 305 -26.87 -11.38 -2.01
CA ALA A 305 -26.01 -10.27 -2.43
C ALA A 305 -26.82 -9.20 -3.17
N GLU A 306 -26.52 -7.94 -2.86
CA GLU A 306 -27.10 -6.75 -3.47
C GLU A 306 -26.02 -6.02 -4.27
N TYR A 307 -26.37 -5.51 -5.45
CA TYR A 307 -25.45 -4.81 -6.33
C TYR A 307 -26.09 -3.55 -6.92
N ASP A 308 -25.40 -2.41 -6.80
CA ASP A 308 -25.73 -1.19 -7.51
C ASP A 308 -24.81 -1.00 -8.70
N ILE A 309 -25.40 -0.73 -9.86
CA ILE A 309 -24.68 -0.60 -11.13
C ILE A 309 -24.69 0.85 -11.60
N TYR A 310 -23.51 1.38 -11.89
CA TYR A 310 -23.28 2.72 -12.42
C TYR A 310 -22.55 2.65 -13.76
N MET A 311 -22.96 3.50 -14.70
CA MET A 311 -22.38 3.56 -16.05
C MET A 311 -21.80 4.96 -16.34
N SER A 312 -20.52 5.00 -16.73
CA SER A 312 -19.86 6.20 -17.28
C SER A 312 -19.42 5.92 -18.71
N GLY A 313 -20.26 6.29 -19.68
CA GLY A 313 -20.12 5.82 -21.05
C GLY A 313 -20.13 4.29 -21.09
N ARG A 314 -19.02 3.67 -21.50
CA ARG A 314 -18.86 2.20 -21.56
C ARG A 314 -18.12 1.59 -20.36
N ILE A 315 -17.71 2.41 -19.39
CA ILE A 315 -17.13 1.94 -18.13
C ILE A 315 -18.28 1.57 -17.19
N LYS A 316 -18.27 0.33 -16.68
CA LYS A 316 -19.24 -0.20 -15.73
C LYS A 316 -18.63 -0.26 -14.34
N ALA A 317 -19.26 0.40 -13.37
CA ALA A 317 -18.96 0.31 -11.95
C ALA A 317 -20.05 -0.52 -11.26
N VAL A 318 -19.67 -1.50 -10.45
CA VAL A 318 -20.58 -2.37 -9.69
C VAL A 318 -20.16 -2.35 -8.23
N LEU A 319 -21.05 -1.87 -7.37
CA LEU A 319 -20.86 -1.79 -5.93
C LEU A 319 -21.74 -2.84 -5.28
N GLY A 320 -21.15 -3.79 -4.55
CA GLY A 320 -21.86 -4.94 -4.01
C GLY A 320 -21.77 -5.02 -2.50
N LYS A 321 -22.83 -5.49 -1.85
CA LYS A 321 -22.92 -5.83 -0.43
C LYS A 321 -23.40 -7.28 -0.30
N GLN A 322 -22.70 -8.09 0.47
CA GLN A 322 -23.07 -9.50 0.65
C GLN A 322 -22.57 -10.05 2.00
N PRO A 323 -23.20 -11.11 2.55
CA PRO A 323 -22.67 -11.78 3.73
C PRO A 323 -21.31 -12.43 3.42
N PHE A 324 -20.60 -12.84 4.48
CA PHE A 324 -19.35 -13.58 4.33
C PHE A 324 -19.57 -14.93 3.65
N ILE A 325 -18.58 -15.36 2.86
CA ILE A 325 -18.56 -16.72 2.35
C ILE A 325 -18.38 -17.71 3.50
N LYS A 326 -18.89 -18.94 3.34
CA LYS A 326 -18.76 -19.98 4.37
C LYS A 326 -17.31 -20.14 4.82
N GLY A 327 -17.09 -20.10 6.13
CA GLY A 327 -15.77 -20.24 6.76
C GLY A 327 -14.99 -18.94 6.92
N ALA A 328 -15.42 -17.84 6.30
CA ALA A 328 -14.84 -16.52 6.52
C ALA A 328 -15.47 -15.84 7.73
N SER A 329 -14.66 -15.26 8.61
CA SER A 329 -15.12 -14.47 9.77
C SER A 329 -14.10 -13.41 10.17
N VAL A 330 -14.59 -12.35 10.82
CA VAL A 330 -13.74 -11.27 11.35
C VAL A 330 -12.81 -11.79 12.45
N GLU A 331 -13.32 -12.66 13.33
CA GLU A 331 -12.56 -13.27 14.43
C GLU A 331 -11.31 -14.01 13.94
N LYS A 332 -11.43 -14.76 12.82
CA LYS A 332 -10.32 -15.50 12.21
C LYS A 332 -9.41 -14.63 11.35
N GLN A 333 -9.77 -13.36 11.14
CA GLN A 333 -9.09 -12.41 10.25
C GLN A 333 -8.81 -12.97 8.84
N ASN A 334 -9.66 -13.87 8.35
CA ASN A 334 -9.43 -14.62 7.11
C ASN A 334 -10.26 -14.13 5.92
N ILE A 335 -11.04 -13.04 6.08
CA ILE A 335 -11.98 -12.56 5.07
C ILE A 335 -11.24 -12.19 3.78
N LEU A 336 -10.26 -11.29 3.82
CA LEU A 336 -9.55 -10.84 2.61
C LEU A 336 -8.87 -12.00 1.87
N TYR A 337 -8.23 -12.90 2.60
CA TYR A 337 -7.61 -14.09 2.02
C TYR A 337 -8.63 -15.06 1.39
N SER A 338 -9.76 -15.28 2.05
CA SER A 338 -10.82 -16.14 1.54
C SER A 338 -11.40 -15.59 0.24
N TYR A 339 -11.52 -14.26 0.16
CA TYR A 339 -11.91 -13.58 -1.07
C TYR A 339 -10.82 -13.59 -2.14
N LEU A 340 -9.54 -13.43 -1.78
CA LEU A 340 -8.42 -13.60 -2.70
C LEU A 340 -8.46 -14.97 -3.38
N ARG A 341 -8.65 -16.06 -2.62
CA ARG A 341 -8.83 -17.41 -3.19
C ARG A 341 -10.00 -17.49 -4.17
N SER A 342 -11.14 -16.87 -3.83
CA SER A 342 -12.31 -16.79 -4.71
C SER A 342 -11.99 -16.01 -6.00
N VAL A 343 -11.23 -14.92 -5.91
CA VAL A 343 -10.78 -14.12 -7.07
C VAL A 343 -9.85 -14.93 -7.96
N VAL A 344 -8.83 -15.59 -7.41
CA VAL A 344 -7.93 -16.46 -8.20
C VAL A 344 -8.75 -17.54 -8.91
N LYS A 345 -9.66 -18.22 -8.20
CA LYS A 345 -10.50 -19.27 -8.79
C LYS A 345 -11.46 -18.78 -9.87
N LYS A 346 -12.09 -17.61 -9.70
CA LYS A 346 -13.15 -17.13 -10.60
C LYS A 346 -12.63 -16.24 -11.73
N GLN A 347 -11.62 -15.42 -11.46
CA GLN A 347 -11.12 -14.40 -12.40
C GLN A 347 -9.77 -14.77 -13.01
N GLY A 348 -8.94 -15.49 -12.27
CA GLY A 348 -7.60 -15.90 -12.72
C GLY A 348 -7.61 -17.24 -13.43
N LEU A 349 -8.14 -18.28 -12.78
CA LEU A 349 -8.07 -19.67 -13.22
C LEU A 349 -8.67 -19.88 -14.61
N GLN A 350 -9.75 -19.15 -14.92
CA GLN A 350 -10.36 -19.18 -16.25
C GLN A 350 -9.39 -18.62 -17.31
N GLY A 351 -8.66 -19.52 -17.97
CA GLY A 351 -7.64 -19.17 -18.96
C GLY A 351 -6.31 -18.70 -18.36
N HIS A 352 -6.02 -19.11 -17.11
CA HIS A 352 -4.76 -18.82 -16.39
C HIS A 352 -4.31 -17.36 -16.51
N LYS A 353 -5.26 -16.43 -16.35
CA LYS A 353 -5.07 -15.01 -16.57
C LYS A 353 -4.15 -14.42 -15.50
N ARG A 354 -3.20 -13.59 -15.93
CA ARG A 354 -2.36 -12.85 -14.99
C ARG A 354 -3.18 -11.88 -14.14
N LEU A 355 -2.93 -11.88 -12.85
CA LEU A 355 -3.51 -10.96 -11.87
C LEU A 355 -2.44 -10.03 -11.27
N GLN A 356 -2.84 -8.79 -11.00
CA GLN A 356 -2.12 -7.85 -10.13
C GLN A 356 -2.84 -7.76 -8.79
N TYR A 357 -2.10 -7.58 -7.68
CA TYR A 357 -2.68 -7.58 -6.32
C TYR A 357 -2.04 -6.53 -5.44
N ALA A 358 -2.83 -5.95 -4.54
CA ALA A 358 -2.28 -5.19 -3.43
C ALA A 358 -3.16 -5.30 -2.19
N THR A 359 -2.54 -5.17 -1.02
CA THR A 359 -3.30 -4.71 0.15
C THR A 359 -3.39 -3.19 0.08
N VAL A 360 -4.58 -2.64 0.26
CA VAL A 360 -4.80 -1.19 0.32
C VAL A 360 -5.20 -0.83 1.74
N TRP A 361 -4.41 -0.02 2.42
CA TRP A 361 -4.69 0.49 3.75
C TRP A 361 -5.30 1.90 3.64
N ASN A 362 -6.60 2.02 3.90
CA ASN A 362 -7.28 3.32 4.01
C ASN A 362 -7.41 3.68 5.49
N ASN A 363 -6.60 4.62 5.98
CA ASN A 363 -6.55 5.01 7.40
C ASN A 363 -6.47 3.80 8.36
N GLY A 364 -5.57 2.85 8.06
CA GLY A 364 -5.38 1.64 8.89
C GLY A 364 -6.32 0.48 8.59
N VAL A 365 -7.24 0.63 7.63
CA VAL A 365 -8.22 -0.41 7.26
C VAL A 365 -7.77 -1.14 6.02
N PRO A 366 -7.53 -2.47 6.08
CA PRO A 366 -7.06 -3.20 4.93
C PRO A 366 -8.21 -3.53 3.98
N ALA A 367 -7.87 -3.52 2.70
CA ALA A 367 -8.71 -3.98 1.62
C ALA A 367 -7.87 -4.80 0.64
N LEU A 368 -8.49 -5.79 0.01
CA LEU A 368 -7.89 -6.49 -1.12
C LEU A 368 -8.17 -5.69 -2.39
N TYR A 369 -7.13 -5.33 -3.12
CA TYR A 369 -7.22 -4.85 -4.50
C TYR A 369 -6.72 -5.92 -5.47
N PHE A 370 -7.38 -6.03 -6.62
CA PHE A 370 -6.89 -6.84 -7.74
C PHE A 370 -7.22 -6.22 -9.10
N GLU A 371 -6.44 -6.60 -10.11
CA GLU A 371 -6.67 -6.24 -11.52
C GLU A 371 -6.44 -7.45 -12.42
N VAL A 372 -7.38 -7.69 -13.34
CA VAL A 372 -7.29 -8.73 -14.36
C VAL A 372 -7.53 -8.17 -15.75
N THR A 373 -6.63 -8.47 -16.68
CA THR A 373 -6.83 -8.17 -18.10
C THR A 373 -7.58 -9.32 -18.75
N LYS A 374 -8.77 -9.02 -19.28
CA LYS A 374 -9.64 -9.93 -20.02
C LYS A 374 -9.56 -9.63 -21.52
N ASP A 375 -10.17 -10.47 -22.33
CA ASP A 375 -10.07 -10.38 -23.79
C ASP A 375 -10.66 -9.07 -24.34
N LYS A 376 -11.73 -8.55 -23.73
CA LYS A 376 -12.44 -7.34 -24.18
C LYS A 376 -12.25 -6.12 -23.29
N GLY A 377 -11.49 -6.23 -22.20
CA GLY A 377 -11.31 -5.13 -21.26
C GLY A 377 -10.54 -5.54 -20.01
N THR A 378 -10.36 -4.59 -19.10
CA THR A 378 -9.74 -4.81 -17.79
C THR A 378 -10.81 -4.73 -16.71
N LEU A 379 -10.77 -5.67 -15.76
CA LEU A 379 -11.56 -5.63 -14.53
C LEU A 379 -10.65 -5.26 -13.37
N LEU A 380 -10.97 -4.16 -12.70
CA LEU A 380 -10.38 -3.75 -11.43
C LEU A 380 -11.36 -4.12 -10.32
N GLY A 381 -10.87 -4.64 -9.20
CA GLY A 381 -11.68 -5.04 -8.06
C GLY A 381 -11.09 -4.56 -6.75
N MET A 382 -11.95 -4.18 -5.81
CA MET A 382 -11.62 -3.92 -4.42
C MET A 382 -12.61 -4.61 -3.49
N VAL A 383 -12.10 -5.12 -2.37
CA VAL A 383 -12.89 -5.85 -1.38
C VAL A 383 -12.59 -5.30 0.02
N LEU A 384 -13.64 -4.88 0.72
CA LEU A 384 -13.63 -4.41 2.11
C LEU A 384 -14.65 -5.20 2.93
N TYR A 385 -14.62 -5.07 4.26
CA TYR A 385 -15.59 -5.71 5.13
C TYR A 385 -15.86 -4.88 6.38
N ASP A 386 -17.01 -5.08 7.01
CA ASP A 386 -17.28 -4.66 8.39
C ASP A 386 -17.51 -5.90 9.26
N ASP A 387 -18.19 -5.78 10.41
CA ASP A 387 -18.41 -6.91 11.31
C ASP A 387 -19.39 -7.97 10.75
N GLN A 388 -20.19 -7.62 9.74
CA GLN A 388 -21.30 -8.44 9.24
C GLN A 388 -21.24 -8.71 7.73
N TYR A 389 -20.78 -7.74 6.96
CA TYR A 389 -20.88 -7.73 5.51
C TYR A 389 -19.53 -7.51 4.85
N LEU A 390 -19.43 -8.10 3.66
CA LEU A 390 -18.41 -7.79 2.71
C LEU A 390 -18.94 -6.80 1.66
N TYR A 391 -18.09 -5.86 1.30
CA TYR A 391 -18.33 -4.88 0.26
C TYR A 391 -17.37 -5.11 -0.90
N THR A 392 -17.90 -5.13 -2.11
CA THR A 392 -17.10 -5.22 -3.34
C THR A 392 -17.29 -3.98 -4.18
N TYR A 393 -16.22 -3.54 -4.81
CA TYR A 393 -16.29 -2.57 -5.89
C TYR A 393 -15.59 -3.16 -7.10
N TYR A 394 -16.30 -3.34 -8.20
CA TYR A 394 -15.76 -3.75 -9.49
C TYR A 394 -15.88 -2.62 -10.50
N LEU A 395 -14.81 -2.38 -11.25
CA LEU A 395 -14.79 -1.45 -12.36
C LEU A 395 -14.32 -2.19 -13.61
N TYR A 396 -15.20 -2.32 -14.60
CA TYR A 396 -14.88 -2.90 -15.89
C TYR A 396 -14.67 -1.80 -16.93
N LYS A 397 -13.48 -1.80 -17.55
CA LYS A 397 -13.09 -0.86 -18.61
C LYS A 397 -12.83 -1.62 -19.92
N PRO A 398 -13.62 -1.41 -20.98
CA PRO A 398 -13.29 -1.92 -22.31
C PRO A 398 -11.92 -1.43 -22.82
N HIS A 399 -11.23 -2.23 -23.63
CA HIS A 399 -9.88 -1.89 -24.12
C HIS A 399 -9.83 -0.64 -25.00
N ASP A 400 -10.87 -0.44 -25.78
CA ASP A 400 -11.04 0.70 -26.68
C ASP A 400 -11.55 1.98 -25.98
N VAL A 401 -11.66 1.98 -24.64
CA VAL A 401 -11.85 3.19 -23.84
C VAL A 401 -10.49 3.73 -23.38
N HIS A 402 -10.15 4.93 -23.86
CA HIS A 402 -8.87 5.62 -23.62
C HIS A 402 -8.84 6.33 -22.25
N VAL A 403 -9.02 5.57 -21.17
CA VAL A 403 -8.74 6.01 -19.79
C VAL A 403 -7.67 5.10 -19.22
N SER A 404 -6.64 5.68 -18.60
CA SER A 404 -5.57 4.91 -17.97
C SER A 404 -6.11 4.04 -16.83
N ASN A 405 -5.67 2.77 -16.78
CA ASN A 405 -5.97 1.87 -15.67
C ASN A 405 -5.45 2.43 -14.35
N TYR A 406 -4.33 3.16 -14.34
CA TYR A 406 -3.79 3.79 -13.15
C TYR A 406 -4.73 4.86 -12.57
N LYS A 407 -5.37 5.64 -13.45
CA LYS A 407 -6.37 6.62 -13.02
C LYS A 407 -7.60 5.94 -12.40
N LEU A 408 -8.04 4.83 -12.98
CA LEU A 408 -9.17 4.04 -12.46
C LEU A 408 -8.81 3.29 -11.17
N ARG A 409 -7.55 2.88 -11.04
CA ARG A 409 -7.00 2.31 -9.81
C ARG A 409 -7.04 3.32 -8.68
N ASP A 410 -6.76 4.59 -8.95
CA ASP A 410 -6.92 5.62 -7.92
C ASP A 410 -8.38 5.78 -7.47
N VAL A 411 -9.32 5.74 -8.42
CA VAL A 411 -10.76 5.82 -8.12
C VAL A 411 -11.22 4.67 -7.25
N ILE A 412 -10.89 3.44 -7.64
CA ILE A 412 -11.37 2.25 -6.93
C ILE A 412 -10.76 2.11 -5.55
N GLN A 413 -9.49 2.49 -5.38
CA GLN A 413 -8.74 2.34 -4.12
C GLN A 413 -9.08 3.39 -3.07
N TYR A 414 -9.56 4.57 -3.47
CA TYR A 414 -9.94 5.66 -2.56
C TYR A 414 -11.32 5.36 -1.95
N VAL A 415 -11.33 5.02 -0.67
CA VAL A 415 -12.57 4.73 0.07
C VAL A 415 -12.56 5.49 1.39
N GLY A 416 -13.59 6.31 1.61
CA GLY A 416 -13.83 6.93 2.91
C GLY A 416 -14.56 5.98 3.85
N ALA A 417 -14.15 5.89 5.12
CA ALA A 417 -14.83 5.09 6.15
C ALA A 417 -15.40 6.00 7.24
N LYS A 418 -16.71 5.89 7.53
CA LYS A 418 -17.40 6.76 8.52
C LYS A 418 -16.85 6.63 9.95
N HIS A 419 -16.25 5.48 10.29
CA HIS A 419 -15.77 5.17 11.63
C HIS A 419 -14.32 4.69 11.65
N SER A 420 -13.45 5.17 10.74
CA SER A 420 -12.02 4.79 10.72
C SER A 420 -11.34 4.92 12.08
N LYS A 421 -11.68 5.99 12.82
CA LYS A 421 -11.15 6.23 14.17
C LYS A 421 -11.48 5.14 15.19
N ALA A 422 -12.60 4.43 15.05
CA ALA A 422 -12.96 3.31 15.94
C ALA A 422 -12.11 2.05 15.70
N TRP A 423 -11.32 2.07 14.63
CA TRP A 423 -10.38 1.03 14.25
C TRP A 423 -8.93 1.37 14.57
N ASN A 424 -8.67 2.59 15.07
CA ASN A 424 -7.40 2.90 15.70
C ASN A 424 -7.14 1.94 16.86
N ASP A 425 -5.86 1.69 17.11
CA ASP A 425 -5.33 0.79 18.14
C ASP A 425 -5.71 -0.69 17.94
N LYS A 426 -6.27 -1.03 16.77
CA LYS A 426 -6.53 -2.41 16.34
C LYS A 426 -5.53 -2.83 15.25
N ALA A 427 -5.13 -4.10 15.33
CA ALA A 427 -4.32 -4.73 14.29
C ALA A 427 -5.22 -5.54 13.37
N PHE A 428 -5.01 -5.38 12.07
CA PHE A 428 -5.70 -6.13 11.03
C PHE A 428 -4.70 -6.90 10.17
N VAL A 429 -5.17 -7.96 9.53
CA VAL A 429 -4.40 -8.75 8.59
C VAL A 429 -4.64 -8.26 7.16
N GLY A 430 -3.55 -7.98 6.45
CA GLY A 430 -3.56 -7.77 5.01
C GLY A 430 -3.60 -9.10 4.25
N ILE A 431 -3.37 -9.07 2.94
CA ILE A 431 -3.36 -10.33 2.16
C ILE A 431 -2.03 -11.08 2.27
N GLY A 432 -1.04 -10.53 2.98
CA GLY A 432 0.33 -11.03 3.05
C GLY A 432 0.51 -12.36 3.79
N ILE A 433 -0.57 -12.93 4.35
CA ILE A 433 -0.50 -14.18 5.11
C ILE A 433 -1.75 -15.04 4.88
N SER A 434 -1.55 -16.36 4.86
CA SER A 434 -2.67 -17.29 4.87
C SER A 434 -3.22 -17.49 6.29
N PRO A 435 -4.53 -17.75 6.46
CA PRO A 435 -5.14 -18.01 7.77
C PRO A 435 -4.50 -19.18 8.51
N ILE A 436 -4.10 -20.24 7.79
CA ILE A 436 -3.40 -21.39 8.39
C ILE A 436 -2.10 -20.94 9.05
N MET A 437 -1.34 -20.09 8.36
CA MET A 437 -0.09 -19.57 8.90
C MET A 437 -0.34 -18.63 10.08
N LEU A 438 -1.42 -17.83 10.04
CA LEU A 438 -1.82 -16.97 11.15
C LEU A 438 -2.16 -17.81 12.40
N ASP A 439 -2.94 -18.88 12.26
CA ASP A 439 -3.28 -19.79 13.35
C ASP A 439 -2.02 -20.43 13.95
N VAL A 440 -1.08 -20.86 13.11
CA VAL A 440 0.23 -21.40 13.56
C VAL A 440 1.03 -20.34 14.34
N LEU A 441 1.08 -19.09 13.87
CA LEU A 441 1.77 -17.99 14.58
C LEU A 441 1.11 -17.69 15.93
N GLN A 442 -0.22 -17.76 16.02
CA GLN A 442 -0.97 -17.45 17.23
C GLN A 442 -0.96 -18.57 18.27
N THR A 443 -0.77 -19.82 17.84
CA THR A 443 -0.80 -21.02 18.70
C THR A 443 0.59 -21.51 19.08
N SER A 444 1.63 -21.15 18.31
CA SER A 444 3.04 -21.41 18.64
C SER A 444 3.50 -20.53 19.82
N PRO A 445 3.87 -21.10 20.99
CA PRO A 445 4.30 -20.34 22.16
C PRO A 445 5.50 -19.43 21.86
N THR A 446 6.49 -19.94 21.14
CA THR A 446 7.74 -19.25 20.82
C THR A 446 7.54 -18.05 19.89
N ILE A 447 6.51 -18.07 19.04
CA ILE A 447 6.20 -16.97 18.11
C ILE A 447 5.15 -16.00 18.69
N ARG A 448 4.22 -16.51 19.49
CA ARG A 448 3.28 -15.71 20.29
C ARG A 448 4.03 -14.74 21.22
N ASP A 449 5.17 -15.15 21.76
CA ASP A 449 6.00 -14.31 22.61
C ASP A 449 6.74 -13.21 21.82
N ILE A 450 7.10 -13.42 20.55
CA ILE A 450 7.63 -12.37 19.65
C ILE A 450 6.56 -11.30 19.35
N VAL A 451 5.31 -11.74 19.13
CA VAL A 451 4.17 -10.83 18.91
C VAL A 451 3.79 -10.07 20.19
N LYS A 452 3.98 -10.70 21.37
CA LYS A 452 3.78 -10.05 22.68
C LYS A 452 4.95 -9.12 23.06
N ASP A 453 6.19 -9.45 22.72
CA ASP A 453 7.35 -8.59 22.94
C ASP A 453 7.26 -7.30 22.13
N LYS A 454 6.66 -7.34 20.93
CA LYS A 454 6.30 -6.12 20.18
C LYS A 454 5.24 -5.26 20.89
N LYS A 455 4.41 -5.82 21.78
CA LYS A 455 3.51 -5.05 22.66
C LYS A 455 4.20 -4.59 23.96
N ALA A 456 5.17 -5.34 24.47
CA ALA A 456 5.90 -5.00 25.69
C ALA A 456 6.77 -3.74 25.55
N HIS A 457 7.17 -3.37 24.32
CA HIS A 457 7.86 -2.10 24.07
C HIS A 457 6.98 -0.84 24.13
N ASN A 458 5.65 -0.97 24.25
CA ASN A 458 4.75 0.16 24.45
C ASN A 458 4.43 0.44 25.93
N ASP A 459 4.83 -0.42 26.87
CA ASP A 459 4.46 -0.27 28.30
C ASP A 459 5.64 0.04 29.23
N LYS A 460 6.81 0.43 28.70
CA LYS A 460 7.90 0.99 29.51
C LYS A 460 8.66 2.11 28.79
N LYS A 461 8.08 3.31 28.80
CA LYS A 461 8.72 4.52 29.35
C LYS A 461 7.76 5.69 29.33
#